data_AF-A0A9J6FXC1-F1
#
_entry.id   AF-A0A9J6FXC1-F1
#
_cell.length_a   1.000
_cell.length_b   1.000
_cell.length_c   1.000
_cell.angle_alpha   90.00
_cell.angle_beta   90.00
_cell.angle_gamma   90.00
#
_symmetry.space_group_name_H-M   'P 1'
#
loop_
_entity.id
_entity.type
_entity.pdbx_description
1 polymer ?
#
loop_
_entity_poly.entity_id
_entity_poly.type
_entity_poly.pdbx_seq_one_letter_code
_entity_poly.pdbx_strand_id
1 'polypeptide(L)'
;MLCSNYCSLFGRYRNQPWAHSEKKVATGLKVVGRLEPGQARILTELKSIPEKQDVADQQIKQLMERVTILETDKTAVDFIVVDSVPNEELRNITDRLQSITIRCDDAENRQRWDNLLFLGIDDEDKDGWETSEQKIITFCSEKLSISLTNDHFERVHRLGKYHTHKQRPIIAKMSSFKGKQKVVSTAHKLKGTGFSIGEDFSPSTRYSTQK
;
A
#
# COMPACT_ATOMS: atom_id res chain seq x y z
N MET A 1 -30.52 95.80 51.14
CA MET A 1 -29.37 94.96 51.57
C MET A 1 -29.85 93.52 51.61
N LEU A 2 -29.36 92.64 50.74
CA LEU A 2 -29.32 91.16 50.88
C LEU A 2 -28.84 90.54 49.54
N CYS A 3 -27.82 91.16 48.93
CA CYS A 3 -27.14 90.64 47.73
C CYS A 3 -25.64 90.53 48.06
N SER A 4 -25.27 89.68 49.01
CA SER A 4 -23.85 89.44 49.30
C SER A 4 -23.50 88.07 49.89
N ASN A 5 -24.48 87.23 50.30
CA ASN A 5 -24.14 86.00 51.04
C ASN A 5 -24.34 84.68 50.29
N TYR A 6 -24.87 84.67 49.06
CA TYR A 6 -25.06 83.41 48.31
C TYR A 6 -23.94 83.08 47.31
N CYS A 7 -23.11 84.06 46.94
CA CYS A 7 -22.05 83.87 45.94
C CYS A 7 -20.76 83.22 46.52
N SER A 8 -20.62 83.14 47.84
CA SER A 8 -19.45 82.54 48.51
C SER A 8 -19.61 81.05 48.85
N LEU A 9 -20.83 80.50 48.77
CA LEU A 9 -21.11 79.09 49.07
C LEU A 9 -20.87 78.15 47.88
N PHE A 10 -21.14 78.62 46.65
CA PHE A 10 -20.91 77.82 45.43
C PHE A 10 -19.43 77.72 45.05
N GLY A 11 -18.63 78.76 45.32
CA GLY A 11 -17.17 78.75 45.08
C GLY A 11 -16.40 77.87 46.07
N ARG A 12 -16.89 77.73 47.31
CA ARG A 12 -16.28 76.85 48.34
C ARG A 12 -16.65 75.38 48.20
N TYR A 13 -17.69 75.04 47.44
CA TYR A 13 -18.10 73.64 47.23
C TYR A 13 -17.14 72.89 46.29
N ARG A 14 -16.47 73.58 45.36
CA ARG A 14 -15.54 72.96 44.41
C ARG A 14 -14.21 72.50 45.02
N ASN A 15 -13.82 73.04 46.18
CA ASN A 15 -12.54 72.78 46.84
C ASN A 15 -12.69 72.31 48.31
N GLN A 16 -13.74 71.56 48.65
CA GLN A 16 -13.80 70.86 49.95
C GLN A 16 -13.20 69.45 49.83
N PRO A 17 -12.44 68.96 50.84
CA PRO A 17 -11.77 67.66 50.80
C PRO A 17 -12.70 66.48 50.47
N TRP A 18 -13.96 66.57 50.89
CA TRP A 18 -14.95 65.49 50.76
C TRP A 18 -15.61 65.40 49.37
N ALA A 19 -15.53 66.43 48.53
CA ALA A 19 -16.02 66.38 47.14
C ALA A 19 -15.20 65.40 46.29
N HIS A 20 -13.93 65.18 46.65
CA HIS A 20 -13.07 64.19 46.02
C HIS A 20 -13.44 62.76 46.44
N SER A 21 -13.86 62.55 47.70
CA SER A 21 -14.39 61.26 48.15
C SER A 21 -15.74 60.93 47.51
N GLU A 22 -16.65 61.90 47.34
CA GLU A 22 -17.92 61.66 46.63
C GLU A 22 -17.72 61.24 45.17
N LYS A 23 -16.78 61.89 44.46
CA LYS A 23 -16.42 61.49 43.09
C LYS A 23 -15.83 60.07 43.04
N LYS A 24 -15.00 59.70 44.02
CA LYS A 24 -14.46 58.32 44.14
C LYS A 24 -15.57 57.30 44.39
N VAL A 25 -16.52 57.61 45.28
CA VAL A 25 -17.69 56.75 45.56
C VAL A 25 -18.58 56.62 44.33
N ALA A 26 -18.90 57.70 43.63
CA ALA A 26 -19.71 57.66 42.41
C ALA A 26 -19.02 56.88 41.27
N THR A 27 -17.68 56.96 41.19
CA THR A 27 -16.89 56.17 40.22
C THR A 27 -16.89 54.69 40.61
N GLY A 28 -16.73 54.38 41.90
CA GLY A 28 -16.86 53.02 42.44
C GLY A 28 -18.22 52.40 42.15
N LEU A 29 -19.31 53.14 42.37
CA LEU A 29 -20.68 52.68 42.09
C LEU A 29 -20.89 52.36 40.59
N LYS A 30 -20.31 53.18 39.69
CA LYS A 30 -20.33 52.91 38.24
C LYS A 30 -19.52 51.66 37.87
N VAL A 31 -18.41 51.40 38.56
CA VAL A 31 -17.61 50.17 38.34
C VAL A 31 -18.37 48.95 38.84
N VAL A 32 -19.00 49.02 40.02
CA VAL A 32 -19.84 47.94 40.58
C VAL A 32 -21.01 47.63 39.65
N GLY A 33 -21.74 48.65 39.18
CA GLY A 33 -22.85 48.45 38.23
C GLY A 33 -22.43 47.87 36.88
N ARG A 34 -21.15 48.03 36.47
CA ARG A 34 -20.60 47.38 35.27
C ARG A 34 -20.16 45.93 35.53
N LEU A 35 -19.87 45.56 36.77
CA LEU A 35 -19.43 44.22 37.18
C LEU A 35 -20.61 43.28 37.46
N GLU A 36 -21.75 43.78 37.94
CA GLU A 36 -22.94 42.97 38.23
C GLU A 36 -23.41 42.08 37.07
N PRO A 37 -23.50 42.57 35.81
CA PRO A 37 -23.89 41.72 34.68
C PRO A 37 -22.89 40.58 34.41
N GLY A 38 -21.60 40.84 34.62
CA GLY A 38 -20.55 39.83 34.50
C GLY A 38 -20.65 38.76 35.58
N GLN A 39 -20.92 39.16 36.82
CA GLN A 39 -21.15 38.25 37.95
C GLN A 39 -22.41 37.41 37.74
N ALA A 40 -23.50 38.01 37.28
CA ALA A 40 -24.73 37.29 36.95
C ALA A 40 -24.49 36.22 35.89
N ARG A 41 -23.75 36.55 34.83
CA ARG A 41 -23.37 35.60 33.77
C ARG A 41 -22.48 34.46 34.30
N ILE A 42 -21.46 34.77 35.11
CA ILE A 42 -20.59 33.77 35.74
C ILE A 42 -21.42 32.85 36.64
N LEU A 43 -22.37 33.37 37.41
CA LEU A 43 -23.26 32.56 38.25
C LEU A 43 -24.15 31.63 37.41
N THR A 44 -24.65 32.08 36.25
CA THR A 44 -25.40 31.22 35.33
C THR A 44 -24.52 30.12 34.75
N GLU A 45 -23.31 30.46 34.29
CA GLU A 45 -22.35 29.49 33.76
C GLU A 45 -21.95 28.47 34.84
N LEU A 46 -21.66 28.92 36.08
CA LEU A 46 -21.38 28.06 37.23
C LEU A 46 -22.51 27.09 37.56
N LYS A 47 -23.78 27.53 37.43
CA LYS A 47 -24.94 26.65 37.64
C LYS A 47 -25.11 25.59 36.54
N SER A 48 -24.63 25.86 35.32
CA SER A 48 -24.72 24.92 34.19
C SER A 48 -23.62 23.85 34.16
N ILE A 49 -22.53 24.05 34.91
CA ILE A 49 -21.43 23.09 35.03
C ILE A 49 -21.86 21.75 35.66
N PRO A 50 -22.56 21.71 36.81
CA PRO A 50 -22.96 20.44 37.40
C PRO A 50 -23.89 19.62 36.50
N GLU A 51 -24.80 20.28 35.76
CA GLU A 51 -25.67 19.59 34.79
C GLU A 51 -24.86 18.94 33.67
N LYS A 52 -23.85 19.64 33.15
CA LYS A 52 -22.94 19.07 32.14
C LYS A 52 -22.07 17.95 32.72
N GLN A 53 -21.68 18.07 33.98
CA GLN A 53 -20.92 17.05 34.68
C GLN A 53 -21.74 15.77 34.86
N ASP A 54 -23.01 15.89 35.27
CA ASP A 54 -23.93 14.75 35.40
C ASP A 54 -24.15 14.03 34.05
N VAL A 55 -24.31 14.78 32.96
CA VAL A 55 -24.43 14.20 31.62
C VAL A 55 -23.15 13.47 31.20
N ALA A 56 -21.98 14.06 31.47
CA ALA A 56 -20.70 13.42 31.18
C ALA A 56 -20.50 12.13 32.00
N ASP A 57 -20.87 12.15 33.29
CA ASP A 57 -20.77 10.98 34.18
C ASP A 57 -21.71 9.85 33.73
N GLN A 58 -22.92 10.19 33.24
CA GLN A 58 -23.83 9.21 32.64
C GLN A 58 -23.25 8.61 31.35
N GLN A 59 -22.64 9.42 30.49
CA GLN A 59 -21.98 8.93 29.27
C GLN A 59 -20.78 8.04 29.59
N ILE A 60 -19.96 8.40 30.57
CA ILE A 60 -18.83 7.58 31.04
C ILE A 60 -19.35 6.23 31.54
N LYS A 61 -20.42 6.22 32.33
CA LYS A 61 -21.02 4.97 32.83
C LYS A 61 -21.50 4.07 31.69
N GLN A 62 -22.18 4.62 30.69
CA GLN A 62 -22.63 3.87 29.52
C GLN A 62 -21.45 3.32 28.70
N LEU A 63 -20.38 4.10 28.54
CA LEU A 63 -19.17 3.65 27.85
C LEU A 63 -18.47 2.53 28.62
N MET A 64 -18.39 2.61 29.95
CA MET A 64 -17.82 1.54 30.77
C MET A 64 -18.58 0.23 30.61
N GLU A 65 -19.92 0.27 30.61
CA GLU A 65 -20.75 -0.92 30.38
C GLU A 65 -20.50 -1.52 29.00
N ARG A 66 -20.44 -0.69 27.95
CA ARG A 66 -20.10 -1.16 26.59
C ARG A 66 -18.70 -1.77 26.51
N VAL A 67 -17.73 -1.20 27.20
CA VAL A 67 -16.36 -1.75 27.25
C VAL A 67 -16.35 -3.10 27.94
N THR A 68 -17.06 -3.27 29.06
CA THR A 68 -17.13 -4.57 29.75
C THR A 68 -17.75 -5.66 28.89
N ILE A 69 -18.81 -5.35 28.14
CA ILE A 69 -19.44 -6.29 27.20
C ILE A 69 -18.46 -6.66 26.07
N LEU A 70 -17.78 -5.67 25.49
CA LEU A 70 -16.78 -5.91 24.44
C LEU A 70 -15.60 -6.74 24.95
N GLU A 71 -15.17 -6.53 26.19
CA GLU A 71 -14.12 -7.34 26.83
C GLU A 71 -14.58 -8.79 27.01
N THR A 72 -15.82 -9.03 27.47
CA THR A 72 -16.36 -10.38 27.57
C THR A 72 -16.51 -11.05 26.21
N ASP A 73 -17.04 -10.33 25.21
CA ASP A 73 -17.18 -10.85 23.84
C ASP A 73 -15.82 -11.17 23.24
N LYS A 74 -14.81 -10.30 23.45
CA LYS A 74 -13.43 -10.54 23.02
C LYS A 74 -12.87 -11.82 23.66
N THR A 75 -13.05 -12.03 24.96
CA THR A 75 -12.57 -13.26 25.61
C THR A 75 -13.23 -14.52 25.05
N ALA A 76 -14.52 -14.45 24.71
CA ALA A 76 -15.22 -15.57 24.07
C ALA A 76 -14.71 -15.83 22.65
N VAL A 77 -14.46 -14.78 21.87
CA VAL A 77 -13.86 -14.89 20.52
C VAL A 77 -12.43 -15.41 20.57
N ASP A 78 -11.60 -14.93 21.50
CA ASP A 78 -10.22 -15.42 21.67
C ASP A 78 -10.20 -16.91 22.02
N PHE A 79 -11.11 -17.39 22.87
CA PHE A 79 -11.27 -18.82 23.16
C PHE A 79 -11.63 -19.62 21.89
N ILE A 80 -12.53 -19.10 21.05
CA ILE A 80 -12.90 -19.76 19.80
C ILE A 80 -11.74 -19.75 18.80
N VAL A 81 -11.03 -18.63 18.62
CA VAL A 81 -9.99 -18.49 17.59
C VAL A 81 -8.69 -19.24 17.95
N VAL A 82 -8.37 -19.38 19.24
CA VAL A 82 -7.14 -20.07 19.69
C VAL A 82 -7.30 -21.59 19.74
N ASP A 83 -8.51 -22.12 19.98
CA ASP A 83 -8.77 -23.57 20.07
C ASP A 83 -9.38 -24.20 18.79
N SER A 84 -10.07 -23.43 17.94
CA SER A 84 -10.85 -24.01 16.81
C SER A 84 -10.09 -24.28 15.52
N VAL A 85 -8.82 -23.88 15.43
CA VAL A 85 -7.97 -24.36 14.34
C VAL A 85 -6.80 -25.12 14.94
N PRO A 86 -6.84 -26.46 14.94
CA PRO A 86 -5.70 -27.27 15.33
C PRO A 86 -4.53 -26.82 14.46
N ASN A 87 -3.55 -26.17 15.08
CA ASN A 87 -2.34 -25.68 14.45
C ASN A 87 -1.67 -26.79 13.60
N GLU A 88 -1.88 -28.05 13.98
CA GLU A 88 -1.44 -29.23 13.25
C GLU A 88 -2.14 -29.45 11.89
N GLU A 89 -3.45 -29.24 11.78
CA GLU A 89 -4.16 -29.36 10.50
C GLU A 89 -3.77 -28.25 9.53
N LEU A 90 -3.65 -27.01 10.00
CA LEU A 90 -3.14 -25.90 9.19
C LEU A 90 -1.70 -26.12 8.75
N ARG A 91 -0.84 -26.63 9.65
CA ARG A 91 0.54 -27.00 9.30
C ARG A 91 0.56 -28.07 8.23
N ASN A 92 -0.20 -29.15 8.41
CA ASN A 92 -0.30 -30.24 7.43
C ASN A 92 -0.79 -29.73 6.07
N ILE A 93 -1.82 -28.88 6.04
CA ILE A 93 -2.29 -28.27 4.79
C ILE A 93 -1.20 -27.39 4.16
N THR A 94 -0.50 -26.58 4.95
CA THR A 94 0.59 -25.73 4.47
C THR A 94 1.74 -26.55 3.90
N ASP A 95 2.15 -27.61 4.59
CA ASP A 95 3.20 -28.53 4.16
C ASP A 95 2.81 -29.25 2.86
N ARG A 96 1.54 -29.66 2.74
CA ARG A 96 1.00 -30.25 1.51
C ARG A 96 0.97 -29.25 0.36
N LEU A 97 0.59 -28.00 0.61
CA LEU A 97 0.62 -26.94 -0.39
C LEU A 97 2.06 -26.69 -0.86
N GLN A 98 3.01 -26.57 0.06
CA GLN A 98 4.43 -26.42 -0.27
C GLN A 98 4.95 -27.60 -1.09
N SER A 99 4.64 -28.83 -0.68
CA SER A 99 4.99 -30.05 -1.42
C SER A 99 4.42 -30.05 -2.84
N ILE A 100 3.16 -29.67 -3.00
CA ILE A 100 2.51 -29.56 -4.31
C ILE A 100 3.18 -28.47 -5.14
N THR A 101 3.45 -27.29 -4.57
CA THR A 101 4.13 -26.19 -5.27
C THR A 101 5.51 -26.63 -5.78
N ILE A 102 6.32 -27.29 -4.93
CA ILE A 102 7.64 -27.80 -5.33
C ILE A 102 7.49 -28.80 -6.49
N ARG A 103 6.55 -29.74 -6.40
CA ARG A 103 6.33 -30.74 -7.45
C ARG A 103 5.81 -30.12 -8.75
N CYS A 104 4.98 -29.09 -8.67
CA CYS A 104 4.48 -28.34 -9.82
C CYS A 104 5.63 -27.58 -10.49
N ASP A 105 6.47 -26.89 -9.71
CA ASP A 105 7.64 -26.17 -10.22
C ASP A 105 8.64 -27.12 -10.88
N ASP A 106 8.90 -28.29 -10.27
CA ASP A 106 9.75 -29.33 -10.84
C ASP A 106 9.17 -29.88 -12.15
N ALA A 107 7.86 -30.13 -12.20
CA ALA A 107 7.20 -30.61 -13.41
C ALA A 107 7.25 -29.56 -14.53
N GLU A 108 7.02 -28.30 -14.20
CA GLU A 108 7.12 -27.17 -15.15
C GLU A 108 8.54 -27.03 -15.69
N ASN A 109 9.56 -27.10 -14.82
CA ASN A 109 10.96 -27.08 -15.23
C ASN A 109 11.31 -28.25 -16.15
N ARG A 110 10.85 -29.48 -15.84
CA ARG A 110 11.07 -30.65 -16.70
C ARG A 110 10.39 -30.48 -18.07
N GLN A 111 9.20 -29.89 -18.12
CA GLN A 111 8.51 -29.62 -19.38
C GLN A 111 9.22 -28.55 -20.22
N ARG A 112 9.88 -27.59 -19.58
CA ARG A 112 10.63 -26.52 -20.24
C ARG A 112 12.10 -26.84 -20.50
N TRP A 113 12.61 -27.93 -19.93
CA TRP A 113 14.02 -28.27 -19.97
C TRP A 113 14.57 -28.24 -21.41
N ASP A 114 13.86 -28.85 -22.36
CA ASP A 114 14.33 -28.94 -23.76
C ASP A 114 13.94 -27.73 -24.63
N ASN A 115 13.41 -26.67 -24.03
CA ASN A 115 13.02 -25.46 -24.75
C ASN A 115 14.18 -24.47 -24.87
N LEU A 116 14.30 -23.88 -26.07
CA LEU A 116 15.21 -22.78 -26.38
C LEU A 116 14.43 -21.57 -26.88
N LEU A 117 14.88 -20.39 -26.47
CA LEU A 117 14.37 -19.09 -26.88
C LEU A 117 15.37 -18.41 -27.80
N PHE A 118 14.95 -18.13 -29.02
CA PHE A 118 15.73 -17.41 -30.03
C PHE A 118 15.23 -15.97 -30.10
N LEU A 119 16.13 -15.01 -29.88
CA LEU A 119 15.86 -13.58 -29.85
C LEU A 119 16.60 -12.87 -30.99
N GLY A 120 15.99 -11.82 -31.54
CA GLY A 120 16.59 -10.99 -32.60
C GLY A 120 16.23 -11.42 -34.03
N ILE A 121 15.50 -12.52 -34.21
CA ILE A 121 15.10 -13.01 -35.54
C ILE A 121 13.93 -12.18 -36.08
N ASP A 122 14.06 -11.69 -37.31
CA ASP A 122 13.05 -10.86 -37.99
C ASP A 122 11.67 -11.52 -38.04
N ASP A 123 10.66 -10.75 -37.69
CA ASP A 123 9.28 -11.19 -37.45
C ASP A 123 8.34 -10.63 -38.51
N GLU A 124 7.48 -11.48 -39.04
CA GLU A 124 6.50 -11.12 -40.07
C GLU A 124 5.07 -11.42 -39.58
N ASP A 125 4.11 -10.61 -40.03
CA ASP A 125 2.70 -10.69 -39.58
C ASP A 125 2.07 -12.07 -39.82
N LYS A 126 2.50 -12.74 -40.88
CA LYS A 126 1.99 -14.06 -41.30
C LYS A 126 2.98 -15.21 -41.09
N ASP A 127 3.92 -15.07 -40.16
CA ASP A 127 4.81 -16.17 -39.77
C ASP A 127 3.98 -17.33 -39.18
N GLY A 128 3.87 -18.43 -39.94
CA GLY A 128 3.34 -19.71 -39.49
C GLY A 128 4.38 -20.55 -38.75
N TRP A 129 3.97 -21.73 -38.28
CA TRP A 129 4.84 -22.67 -37.57
C TRP A 129 6.00 -23.16 -38.46
N GLU A 130 5.69 -23.60 -39.68
CA GLU A 130 6.69 -24.08 -40.65
C GLU A 130 7.72 -22.99 -41.01
N THR A 131 7.28 -21.75 -41.20
CA THR A 131 8.18 -20.63 -41.49
C THR A 131 9.10 -20.32 -40.31
N SER A 132 8.61 -20.43 -39.07
CA SER A 132 9.41 -20.22 -37.87
C SER A 132 10.48 -21.30 -37.71
N GLU A 133 10.13 -22.55 -38.03
CA GLU A 133 11.04 -23.68 -38.02
C GLU A 133 12.15 -23.54 -39.06
N GLN A 134 11.81 -23.21 -40.31
CA GLN A 134 12.78 -22.94 -41.36
C GLN A 134 13.72 -21.78 -40.99
N LYS A 135 13.19 -20.70 -40.40
CA LYS A 135 14.00 -19.57 -39.92
C LYS A 135 15.04 -20.02 -38.89
N ILE A 136 14.68 -20.89 -37.94
CA ILE A 136 15.64 -21.43 -36.95
C ILE A 136 16.68 -22.33 -37.61
N ILE A 137 16.28 -23.21 -38.53
CA ILE A 137 17.20 -24.12 -39.22
C ILE A 137 18.25 -23.32 -39.99
N THR A 138 17.81 -22.34 -40.78
CA THR A 138 18.70 -21.45 -41.53
C THR A 138 19.60 -20.65 -40.58
N PHE A 139 19.03 -20.08 -39.51
CA PHE A 139 19.80 -19.34 -38.50
C PHE A 139 20.90 -20.18 -37.85
N CYS A 140 20.59 -21.42 -37.44
CA CYS A 140 21.55 -22.33 -36.83
C CYS A 140 22.66 -22.76 -37.81
N SER A 141 22.31 -22.96 -39.09
CA SER A 141 23.29 -23.26 -40.14
C SER A 141 24.24 -22.08 -40.36
N GLU A 142 23.70 -20.87 -40.54
CA GLU A 142 24.47 -19.68 -40.90
C GLU A 142 25.28 -19.10 -39.72
N LYS A 143 24.68 -18.98 -38.54
CA LYS A 143 25.29 -18.28 -37.40
C LYS A 143 26.03 -19.21 -36.45
N LEU A 144 25.60 -20.46 -36.32
CA LEU A 144 26.20 -21.41 -35.39
C LEU A 144 27.03 -22.50 -36.08
N SER A 145 26.88 -22.66 -37.40
CA SER A 145 27.47 -23.76 -38.18
C SER A 145 26.96 -25.14 -37.73
N ILE A 146 25.68 -25.22 -37.38
CA ILE A 146 25.01 -26.46 -36.98
C ILE A 146 23.97 -26.82 -38.02
N SER A 147 24.12 -27.98 -38.65
CA SER A 147 23.07 -28.56 -39.49
C SER A 147 21.98 -29.16 -38.61
N LEU A 148 20.77 -28.61 -38.71
CA LEU A 148 19.55 -29.11 -38.09
C LEU A 148 18.52 -29.38 -39.18
N THR A 149 17.61 -30.30 -38.89
CA THR A 149 16.45 -30.70 -39.70
C THR A 149 15.22 -30.65 -38.81
N ASN A 150 14.03 -30.75 -39.42
CA ASN A 150 12.76 -30.67 -38.69
C ASN A 150 12.65 -31.73 -37.57
N ASP A 151 13.21 -32.93 -37.76
CA ASP A 151 13.16 -34.01 -36.76
C ASP A 151 13.87 -33.67 -35.44
N HIS A 152 14.73 -32.65 -35.43
CA HIS A 152 15.39 -32.18 -34.22
C HIS A 152 14.50 -31.32 -33.33
N PHE A 153 13.31 -30.96 -33.80
CA PHE A 153 12.34 -30.17 -33.05
C PHE A 153 11.03 -30.94 -32.88
N GLU A 154 10.43 -30.84 -31.69
CA GLU A 154 9.06 -31.29 -31.46
C GLU A 154 8.05 -30.21 -31.83
N ARG A 155 8.38 -28.94 -31.56
CA ARG A 155 7.50 -27.80 -31.81
C ARG A 155 8.30 -26.51 -31.90
N VAL A 156 7.99 -25.69 -32.90
CA VAL A 156 8.57 -24.34 -33.07
C VAL A 156 7.46 -23.34 -33.34
N HIS A 157 7.45 -22.23 -32.59
CA HIS A 157 6.49 -21.13 -32.81
C HIS A 157 6.96 -19.82 -32.18
N ARG A 158 6.41 -18.70 -32.67
CA ARG A 158 6.60 -17.37 -32.09
C ARG A 158 5.78 -17.21 -30.80
N LEU A 159 6.33 -16.46 -29.85
CA LEU A 159 5.65 -16.11 -28.61
C LEU A 159 5.00 -14.72 -28.69
N GLY A 160 3.71 -14.65 -28.36
CA GLY A 160 2.97 -13.40 -28.23
C GLY A 160 2.36 -12.86 -29.53
N LYS A 161 1.72 -11.68 -29.42
CA LYS A 161 1.05 -11.00 -30.54
C LYS A 161 2.06 -10.24 -31.38
N TYR A 162 1.87 -10.29 -32.70
CA TYR A 162 2.72 -9.57 -33.65
C TYR A 162 2.64 -8.06 -33.43
N HIS A 163 3.78 -7.37 -33.63
CA HIS A 163 3.85 -5.92 -33.56
C HIS A 163 4.98 -5.39 -34.45
N THR A 164 4.71 -4.38 -35.26
CA THR A 164 5.63 -3.88 -36.31
C THR A 164 7.00 -3.42 -35.77
N HIS A 165 7.05 -2.93 -34.53
CA HIS A 165 8.29 -2.43 -33.90
C HIS A 165 8.97 -3.42 -32.96
N LYS A 166 8.49 -4.67 -32.88
CA LYS A 166 9.02 -5.64 -31.92
C LYS A 166 9.13 -7.03 -32.56
N GLN A 167 10.35 -7.55 -32.59
CA GLN A 167 10.61 -8.93 -32.96
C GLN A 167 10.17 -9.85 -31.81
N ARG A 168 9.16 -10.70 -32.05
CA ARG A 168 8.76 -11.73 -31.08
C ARG A 168 9.84 -12.81 -30.96
N PRO A 169 10.16 -13.32 -29.76
CA PRO A 169 11.06 -14.46 -29.64
C PRO A 169 10.41 -15.72 -30.23
N ILE A 170 11.23 -16.59 -30.82
CA ILE A 170 10.81 -17.94 -31.25
C ILE A 170 11.16 -18.91 -30.12
N ILE A 171 10.18 -19.71 -29.69
CA ILE A 171 10.41 -20.84 -28.80
C ILE A 171 10.47 -22.12 -29.62
N ALA A 172 11.52 -22.91 -29.41
CA ALA A 172 11.69 -24.22 -30.02
C ALA A 172 11.90 -25.27 -28.94
N LYS A 173 11.08 -26.32 -28.97
CA LYS A 173 11.27 -27.51 -28.15
C LYS A 173 12.12 -28.51 -28.92
N MET A 174 13.30 -28.81 -28.41
CA MET A 174 14.22 -29.77 -29.01
C MET A 174 13.74 -31.20 -28.71
N SER A 175 13.86 -32.11 -29.68
CA SER A 175 13.53 -33.53 -29.49
C SER A 175 14.54 -34.27 -28.60
N SER A 176 15.72 -33.68 -28.34
CA SER A 176 16.73 -34.26 -27.47
C SER A 176 17.55 -33.22 -26.71
N PHE A 177 17.84 -33.54 -25.45
CA PHE A 177 18.72 -32.72 -24.61
C PHE A 177 20.12 -32.55 -25.21
N LYS A 178 20.66 -33.56 -25.88
CA LYS A 178 21.96 -33.48 -26.58
C LYS A 178 21.94 -32.44 -27.70
N GLY A 179 20.84 -32.39 -28.46
CA GLY A 179 20.62 -31.37 -29.49
C GLY A 179 20.59 -29.97 -28.89
N LYS A 180 19.82 -29.79 -27.80
CA LYS A 180 19.79 -28.54 -27.04
C LYS A 180 21.20 -28.10 -26.61
N GLN A 181 21.97 -28.97 -25.96
CA GLN A 181 23.31 -28.64 -25.46
C GLN A 181 24.28 -28.23 -26.57
N LYS A 182 24.18 -28.85 -27.75
CA LYS A 182 25.00 -28.45 -28.90
C LYS A 182 24.70 -27.02 -29.36
N VAL A 183 23.42 -26.63 -29.38
CA VAL A 183 23.02 -25.25 -29.71
C VAL A 183 23.50 -24.28 -28.63
N VAL A 184 23.22 -24.58 -27.36
CA VAL A 184 23.61 -23.71 -26.22
C VAL A 184 25.13 -23.52 -26.15
N SER A 185 25.91 -24.58 -26.31
CA SER A 185 27.38 -24.50 -26.25
C SER A 185 27.98 -23.63 -27.36
N THR A 186 27.31 -23.49 -28.51
CA THR A 186 27.76 -22.63 -29.62
C THR A 186 27.19 -21.22 -29.58
N ALA A 187 26.23 -20.94 -28.69
CA ALA A 187 25.58 -19.65 -28.58
C ALA A 187 26.55 -18.48 -28.28
N HIS A 188 27.72 -18.77 -27.70
CA HIS A 188 28.78 -17.77 -27.48
C HIS A 188 29.23 -17.07 -28.77
N LYS A 189 29.08 -17.72 -29.95
CA LYS A 189 29.37 -17.13 -31.27
C LYS A 189 28.46 -15.95 -31.62
N LEU A 190 27.31 -15.82 -30.97
CA LEU A 190 26.34 -14.75 -31.21
C LEU A 190 26.69 -13.46 -30.46
N LYS A 191 27.75 -13.45 -29.65
CA LYS A 191 28.14 -12.26 -28.89
C LYS A 191 28.47 -11.11 -29.83
N GLY A 192 27.70 -10.02 -29.74
CA GLY A 192 27.86 -8.81 -30.57
C GLY A 192 27.06 -8.80 -31.87
N THR A 193 26.25 -9.83 -32.17
CA THR A 193 25.50 -9.92 -33.45
C THR A 193 24.04 -9.44 -33.35
N GLY A 194 23.60 -8.95 -32.19
CA GLY A 194 22.20 -8.55 -31.94
C GLY A 194 21.25 -9.73 -31.68
N PHE A 195 21.69 -10.96 -31.94
CA PHE A 195 20.95 -12.18 -31.66
C PHE A 195 21.33 -12.76 -30.29
N SER A 196 20.41 -13.49 -29.68
CA SER A 196 20.66 -14.23 -28.44
C SER A 196 19.88 -15.53 -28.41
N ILE A 197 20.46 -16.54 -27.77
CA ILE A 197 19.79 -17.80 -27.44
C ILE A 197 19.77 -17.94 -25.93
N GLY A 198 18.57 -18.13 -25.38
CA GLY A 198 18.36 -18.39 -23.97
C GLY A 198 17.65 -19.73 -23.76
N GLU A 199 17.78 -20.28 -22.55
CA GLU A 199 16.95 -21.40 -22.12
C GLU A 199 15.63 -20.87 -21.54
N ASP A 200 14.55 -21.65 -21.66
CA ASP A 200 13.28 -21.34 -21.01
C ASP A 200 13.20 -22.03 -19.64
N PHE A 201 12.98 -21.23 -18.60
CA PHE A 201 12.96 -21.68 -17.20
C PHE A 201 11.62 -21.35 -16.54
N SER A 202 11.26 -22.05 -15.44
CA SER A 202 10.13 -21.62 -14.60
C SER A 202 10.34 -20.21 -14.05
N PRO A 203 9.28 -19.45 -13.71
CA PRO A 203 9.42 -18.15 -13.07
C PRO A 203 10.35 -18.21 -11.86
N SER A 204 10.17 -19.20 -10.98
CA SER A 204 10.98 -19.45 -9.78
C SER A 204 12.47 -19.58 -10.12
N THR A 205 12.80 -20.34 -11.16
CA THR A 205 14.18 -20.56 -11.62
C THR A 205 14.76 -19.32 -12.29
N ARG A 206 13.97 -18.58 -13.08
CA ARG A 206 14.37 -17.31 -13.71
C ARG A 206 14.76 -16.26 -12.68
N TYR A 207 13.96 -16.09 -11.63
CA TYR A 207 14.27 -15.14 -10.55
C TYR A 207 15.55 -15.52 -9.78
N SER A 208 15.82 -16.81 -9.64
CA SER A 208 17.01 -17.31 -8.93
C SER A 208 18.30 -17.12 -9.74
N THR A 209 18.23 -17.17 -11.07
CA THR A 209 19.37 -17.05 -11.99
C THR A 209 19.69 -15.59 -12.37
N GLN A 210 18.81 -14.64 -12.08
CA GLN A 210 19.02 -13.21 -12.32
C GLN A 210 19.76 -12.48 -11.17
N LYS A 211 19.96 -13.14 -10.02
CA LYS A 211 20.75 -12.62 -8.89
C LYS A 211 22.22 -12.90 -9.09
#